data_AF-A0A8H5EDB8-F1
#
_entry.id   AF-A0A8H5EDB8-F1
#
_cell.length_a   1.000
_cell.length_b   1.000
_cell.length_c   1.000
_cell.angle_alpha   90.00
_cell.angle_beta   90.00
_cell.angle_gamma   90.00
#
_symmetry.space_group_name_H-M   'P 1'
#
loop_
_entity.id
_entity.type
_entity.pdbx_description
1 polymer ?
#
loop_
_entity_poly.entity_id
_entity_poly.type
_entity_poly.pdbx_seq_one_letter_code
_entity_poly.pdbx_strand_id
1 'polypeptide(L)'
;MAPQKDNRPKEILSTTVLLATLSALFTFEVSAHGHVSEVLINDKSYYGHDPTKVPYGPQPESIAWTNGAKDNGFVISTASALSSPEIICHLNATNGHLTADVTAGATITVRWSDWPEAHGGPVLDYMARCPNDDCTTVNKTKLKFFKIE
;
A
#
# COMPACT_ATOMS: atom_id res chain seq x y z
N MET A 1 -41.24 22.35 79.60
CA MET A 1 -39.85 22.12 79.16
C MET A 1 -39.92 21.03 78.11
N ALA A 2 -39.62 21.22 76.83
CA ALA A 2 -38.60 22.07 76.23
C ALA A 2 -39.02 22.58 74.83
N PRO A 3 -38.46 23.70 74.36
CA PRO A 3 -38.25 23.95 72.94
C PRO A 3 -36.94 23.27 72.50
N GLN A 4 -36.85 22.76 71.27
CA GLN A 4 -35.54 22.51 70.69
C GLN A 4 -35.47 23.00 69.25
N LYS A 5 -34.54 23.94 69.06
CA LYS A 5 -34.27 24.75 67.88
C LYS A 5 -33.93 23.90 66.65
N ASP A 6 -34.48 24.35 65.52
CA ASP A 6 -33.94 24.12 64.18
C ASP A 6 -32.46 24.55 64.15
N ASN A 7 -31.57 23.57 63.96
CA ASN A 7 -30.15 23.77 63.78
C ASN A 7 -29.70 22.88 62.61
N ARG A 8 -30.12 23.24 61.39
CA ARG A 8 -29.57 22.68 60.15
C ARG A 8 -28.09 23.07 59.99
N PRO A 9 -27.16 22.12 59.86
CA PRO A 9 -26.05 22.27 58.94
C PRO A 9 -26.59 22.10 57.50
N LYS A 10 -26.40 23.11 56.66
CA LYS A 10 -26.57 23.00 55.21
C LYS A 10 -25.43 22.11 54.72
N GLU A 11 -25.70 20.82 54.55
CA GLU A 11 -24.80 19.90 53.87
C GLU A 11 -24.72 20.32 52.39
N ILE A 12 -23.72 21.16 52.09
CA ILE A 12 -23.24 21.45 50.74
C ILE A 12 -22.43 20.22 50.34
N LEU A 13 -23.10 19.15 49.90
CA LEU A 13 -22.39 17.98 49.36
C LEU A 13 -22.31 18.07 47.83
N SER A 14 -21.32 18.85 47.43
CA SER A 14 -20.45 18.70 46.26
C SER A 14 -21.07 18.02 45.03
N THR A 15 -21.42 18.85 44.04
CA THR A 15 -21.65 18.44 42.65
C THR A 15 -20.38 17.79 42.11
N THR A 16 -20.25 16.47 42.26
CA THR A 16 -19.21 15.71 41.54
C THR A 16 -19.58 15.72 40.07
N VAL A 17 -19.07 16.73 39.36
CA VAL A 17 -19.03 16.72 37.89
C VAL A 17 -18.13 15.55 37.52
N LEU A 18 -18.71 14.41 37.15
CA LEU A 18 -18.01 13.40 36.38
C LEU A 18 -17.68 14.06 35.03
N LEU A 19 -16.48 14.63 34.92
CA LEU A 19 -15.86 14.88 33.62
C LEU A 19 -15.64 13.49 33.01
N ALA A 20 -16.56 13.04 32.16
CA ALA A 20 -16.34 11.91 31.28
C ALA A 20 -15.19 12.32 30.35
N THR A 21 -13.98 11.88 30.66
CA THR A 21 -12.84 11.95 29.73
C THR A 21 -13.15 11.01 28.57
N LEU A 22 -13.84 11.53 27.57
CA LEU A 22 -13.95 10.91 26.26
C LEU A 22 -12.60 11.07 25.58
N SER A 23 -11.64 10.24 25.98
CA SER A 23 -10.37 10.08 25.28
C SER A 23 -10.71 9.47 23.92
N ALA A 24 -10.98 10.33 22.94
CA ALA A 24 -11.08 9.94 21.54
C ALA A 24 -9.78 9.24 21.17
N LEU A 25 -9.84 7.91 21.03
CA LEU A 25 -8.79 7.11 20.41
C LEU A 25 -8.73 7.55 18.94
N PHE A 26 -7.99 8.62 18.66
CA PHE A 26 -7.57 8.94 17.31
C PHE A 26 -6.53 7.89 16.92
N THR A 27 -6.98 6.80 16.33
CA THR A 27 -6.12 5.92 15.56
C THR A 27 -5.73 6.70 14.31
N PHE A 28 -4.56 7.34 14.34
CA PHE A 28 -3.93 7.81 13.12
C PHE A 28 -3.57 6.57 12.31
N GLU A 29 -4.35 6.26 11.28
CA GLU A 29 -3.91 5.32 10.24
C GLU A 29 -2.78 6.00 9.47
N VAL A 30 -1.56 5.83 9.96
CA VAL A 30 -0.36 6.10 9.17
C VAL A 30 -0.23 4.95 8.18
N SER A 31 -0.81 5.12 6.98
CA SER A 31 -0.47 4.31 5.81
C SER A 31 0.96 4.65 5.42
N ALA A 32 1.92 3.91 5.98
CA ALA A 32 3.35 4.11 5.71
C ALA A 32 3.79 3.46 4.39
N HIS A 33 2.90 2.78 3.67
CA HIS A 33 3.30 1.97 2.53
C HIS A 33 2.26 2.03 1.42
N GLY A 34 2.73 2.07 0.17
CA GLY A 34 1.88 2.20 -1.00
C GLY A 34 2.21 1.18 -2.08
N HIS A 35 1.33 1.14 -3.08
CA HIS A 35 1.49 0.34 -4.29
C HIS A 35 1.20 1.22 -5.50
N VAL A 36 1.53 0.72 -6.70
CA VAL A 36 1.08 1.35 -7.94
C VAL A 36 -0.42 1.14 -8.09
N SER A 37 -1.17 2.23 -8.04
CA SER A 37 -2.63 2.24 -8.15
C SER A 37 -3.11 2.35 -9.60
N GLU A 38 -2.33 3.03 -10.45
CA GLU A 38 -2.69 3.30 -11.84
C GLU A 38 -1.44 3.48 -12.70
N VAL A 39 -1.50 3.00 -13.94
CA VAL A 39 -0.53 3.24 -15.00
C VAL A 39 -1.26 3.91 -16.15
N LEU A 40 -0.77 5.09 -16.56
CA LEU A 40 -1.29 5.84 -17.69
C LEU A 40 -0.32 5.74 -18.86
N ILE A 41 -0.84 5.33 -20.01
CA ILE A 41 -0.09 5.18 -21.26
C ILE A 41 -0.91 5.89 -22.34
N ASN A 42 -0.40 7.03 -22.83
CA ASN A 42 -1.17 7.94 -23.67
C ASN A 42 -2.50 8.32 -22.97
N ASP A 43 -3.64 8.19 -23.66
CA ASP A 43 -4.98 8.47 -23.11
C ASP A 43 -5.64 7.25 -22.44
N LYS A 44 -4.91 6.15 -22.22
CA LYS A 44 -5.43 4.93 -21.60
C LYS A 44 -4.97 4.82 -20.15
N SER A 45 -5.92 4.53 -19.27
CA SER A 45 -5.68 4.18 -17.87
C SER A 45 -5.77 2.67 -17.68
N TYR A 46 -4.81 2.14 -16.92
CA TYR A 46 -4.74 0.75 -16.50
C TYR A 46 -4.64 0.71 -14.98
N TYR A 47 -5.56 0.00 -14.33
CA TYR A 47 -5.47 -0.21 -12.88
C TYR A 47 -4.24 -1.03 -12.54
N GLY A 48 -3.54 -0.61 -11.48
CA GLY A 48 -2.49 -1.41 -10.86
C GLY A 48 -3.05 -2.58 -10.04
N HIS A 49 -2.17 -3.25 -9.30
CA HIS A 49 -2.56 -4.30 -8.35
C HIS A 49 -2.59 -3.73 -6.94
N ASP A 50 -3.77 -3.68 -6.31
CA ASP A 50 -3.93 -3.39 -4.88
C ASP A 50 -3.87 -4.70 -4.09
N PRO A 51 -2.70 -5.06 -3.51
CA PRO A 51 -2.56 -6.32 -2.79
C PRO A 51 -3.38 -6.32 -1.50
N THR A 52 -3.77 -5.17 -0.93
CA THR A 52 -4.49 -5.10 0.36
C THR A 52 -5.96 -5.52 0.23
N LYS A 53 -6.56 -5.29 -0.94
CA LYS A 53 -7.98 -5.57 -1.20
C LYS A 53 -8.20 -6.77 -2.09
N VAL A 54 -7.40 -6.90 -3.15
CA VAL A 54 -7.64 -7.91 -4.18
C VAL A 54 -7.02 -9.24 -3.76
N PRO A 55 -7.77 -10.36 -3.74
CA PRO A 55 -7.20 -11.67 -3.43
C PRO A 55 -5.98 -11.97 -4.29
N TYR A 56 -4.97 -12.61 -3.67
CA TYR A 56 -3.83 -13.10 -4.43
C TYR A 56 -4.31 -14.18 -5.42
N GLY A 57 -4.04 -13.99 -6.71
CA GLY A 57 -4.48 -14.88 -7.79
C GLY A 57 -4.61 -14.17 -9.14
N PRO A 58 -4.94 -14.90 -10.21
CA PRO A 58 -5.11 -14.36 -11.56
C PRO A 58 -6.03 -13.14 -11.61
N GLN A 59 -5.58 -12.08 -12.26
CA GLN A 59 -6.37 -10.88 -12.56
C GLN A 59 -6.47 -10.77 -14.09
N PRO A 60 -7.49 -11.40 -14.73
CA PRO A 60 -7.55 -11.54 -16.19
C PRO A 60 -7.56 -10.22 -16.96
N GLU A 61 -8.05 -9.15 -16.34
CA GLU A 61 -8.21 -7.82 -16.95
C GLU A 61 -7.05 -6.87 -16.59
N SER A 62 -5.93 -7.36 -16.06
CA SER A 62 -4.82 -6.51 -15.59
C SER A 62 -3.53 -6.73 -16.38
N ILE A 63 -2.86 -5.60 -16.67
CA ILE A 63 -1.48 -5.58 -17.18
C ILE A 63 -0.44 -5.68 -16.04
N ALA A 64 -0.86 -5.40 -14.81
CA ALA A 64 0.03 -5.42 -13.65
C ALA A 64 0.24 -6.85 -13.16
N TRP A 65 1.46 -7.13 -12.70
CA TRP A 65 1.74 -8.36 -11.97
C TRP A 65 1.00 -8.33 -10.63
N THR A 66 0.44 -9.47 -10.24
CA THR A 66 -0.13 -9.62 -8.91
C THR A 66 0.96 -9.97 -7.93
N ASN A 67 0.81 -9.59 -6.66
CA ASN A 67 1.74 -9.93 -5.59
C ASN A 67 1.02 -10.13 -4.25
N GLY A 68 1.73 -10.71 -3.29
CA GLY A 68 1.25 -11.10 -1.97
C GLY A 68 1.54 -10.10 -0.85
N ALA A 69 1.94 -8.86 -1.14
CA ALA A 69 2.26 -7.85 -0.13
C ALA A 69 1.01 -7.24 0.52
N LYS A 70 0.26 -8.04 1.29
CA LYS A 70 -1.04 -7.68 1.88
C LYS A 70 -1.00 -6.49 2.84
N ASP A 71 0.18 -6.15 3.33
CA ASP A 71 0.48 -5.03 4.23
C ASP A 71 0.99 -3.78 3.49
N ASN A 72 0.92 -3.75 2.14
CA ASN A 72 1.62 -2.80 1.28
C ASN A 72 3.15 -2.80 1.48
N GLY A 73 3.71 -3.79 2.16
CA GLY A 73 5.11 -3.80 2.56
C GLY A 73 6.11 -3.96 1.41
N PHE A 74 7.37 -4.15 1.79
CA PHE A 74 8.52 -4.19 0.87
C PHE A 74 9.18 -5.57 0.84
N VAL A 75 10.01 -5.81 -0.17
CA VAL A 75 10.98 -6.92 -0.13
C VAL A 75 12.12 -6.52 0.78
N ILE A 76 12.35 -7.28 1.86
CA ILE A 76 13.41 -6.96 2.82
C ILE A 76 14.80 -6.97 2.16
N SER A 77 15.68 -6.05 2.57
CA SER A 77 17.00 -5.84 1.94
C SER A 77 18.10 -6.76 2.48
N THR A 78 17.75 -7.95 2.99
CA THR A 78 18.76 -8.94 3.37
C THR A 78 19.39 -9.56 2.13
N ALA A 79 20.64 -10.01 2.23
CA ALA A 79 21.31 -10.67 1.10
C ALA A 79 20.50 -11.88 0.57
N SER A 80 19.86 -12.64 1.46
CA SER A 80 19.03 -13.78 1.09
C SER A 80 17.79 -13.35 0.30
N ALA A 81 17.08 -12.32 0.75
CA ALA A 81 15.89 -11.82 0.05
C ALA A 81 16.24 -11.18 -1.30
N LEU A 82 17.34 -10.42 -1.37
CA LEU A 82 17.83 -9.84 -2.63
C LEU A 82 18.36 -10.90 -3.62
N SER A 83 18.74 -12.08 -3.13
CA SER A 83 19.09 -13.23 -3.99
C SER A 83 17.89 -14.12 -4.36
N SER A 84 16.70 -13.81 -3.84
CA SER A 84 15.49 -14.61 -4.05
C SER A 84 14.67 -14.10 -5.24
N PRO A 85 13.73 -14.91 -5.79
CA PRO A 85 12.82 -14.46 -6.84
C PRO A 85 11.87 -13.32 -6.44
N GLU A 86 11.77 -12.99 -5.15
CA GLU A 86 10.85 -11.98 -4.64
C GLU A 86 11.21 -10.56 -5.09
N ILE A 87 12.51 -10.26 -5.23
CA ILE A 87 12.96 -8.93 -5.65
C ILE A 87 12.62 -8.62 -7.12
N ILE A 88 12.23 -9.62 -7.91
CA ILE A 88 12.03 -9.49 -9.36
C ILE A 88 10.77 -8.67 -9.68
N CYS A 89 9.64 -9.03 -9.08
CA CYS A 89 8.34 -8.35 -9.28
C CYS A 89 7.54 -8.24 -7.97
N HIS A 90 8.21 -8.30 -6.81
CA HIS A 90 7.63 -8.35 -5.45
C HIS A 90 7.18 -9.75 -4.99
N LEU A 91 6.70 -9.82 -3.74
CA LEU A 91 6.39 -11.00 -2.95
C LEU A 91 5.38 -11.92 -3.67
N ASN A 92 5.71 -13.18 -3.86
CA ASN A 92 4.96 -14.20 -4.57
C ASN A 92 4.47 -13.75 -5.95
N ALA A 93 5.15 -12.81 -6.62
CA ALA A 93 4.53 -12.20 -7.79
C ALA A 93 4.29 -13.17 -8.95
N THR A 94 3.12 -13.04 -9.59
CA THR A 94 2.71 -13.78 -10.79
C THR A 94 2.37 -12.83 -11.93
N ASN A 95 2.52 -13.32 -13.16
CA ASN A 95 2.41 -12.53 -14.37
C ASN A 95 1.07 -11.79 -14.47
N GLY A 96 1.10 -10.59 -15.06
CA GLY A 96 -0.10 -9.95 -15.57
C GLY A 96 -0.70 -10.79 -16.71
N HIS A 97 -2.01 -10.68 -16.90
CA HIS A 97 -2.74 -11.47 -17.90
C HIS A 97 -2.93 -10.72 -19.23
N LEU A 98 -2.77 -9.40 -19.21
CA LEU A 98 -2.80 -8.55 -20.39
C LEU A 98 -1.45 -7.86 -20.62
N THR A 99 -1.27 -7.33 -21.82
CA THR A 99 -0.19 -6.43 -22.19
C THR A 99 -0.77 -5.09 -22.65
N ALA A 100 0.00 -4.01 -22.47
CA ALA A 100 -0.34 -2.71 -23.01
C ALA A 100 0.62 -2.35 -24.14
N ASP A 101 0.08 -1.94 -25.28
CA ASP A 101 0.88 -1.46 -26.40
C ASP A 101 1.41 -0.05 -26.11
N VAL A 102 2.72 0.12 -26.27
CA VAL A 102 3.40 1.40 -26.06
C VAL A 102 4.29 1.69 -27.26
N THR A 103 4.13 2.88 -27.85
CA THR A 103 5.05 3.35 -28.90
C THR A 103 6.37 3.76 -28.27
N ALA A 104 7.50 3.36 -28.85
CA ALA A 104 8.81 3.77 -28.37
C ALA A 104 8.94 5.31 -28.32
N GLY A 105 9.45 5.82 -27.21
CA GLY A 105 9.53 7.27 -26.94
C GLY A 105 8.29 7.87 -26.27
N ALA A 106 7.21 7.10 -26.07
CA ALA A 106 6.08 7.54 -25.28
C ALA A 106 6.42 7.58 -23.78
N THR A 107 5.73 8.47 -23.06
CA THR A 107 5.82 8.55 -21.59
C THR A 107 4.80 7.61 -20.95
N ILE A 108 5.25 6.83 -19.97
CA ILE A 108 4.39 6.05 -19.07
C ILE A 108 4.34 6.80 -17.74
N THR A 109 3.14 7.14 -17.26
CA THR A 109 2.97 7.74 -15.94
C THR A 109 2.50 6.67 -14.95
N VAL A 110 3.25 6.50 -13.86
CA VAL A 110 2.93 5.56 -12.77
C VAL A 110 2.44 6.35 -11.57
N ARG A 111 1.23 6.05 -11.10
CA ARG A 111 0.62 6.69 -9.92
C ARG A 111 0.61 5.75 -8.73
N TRP A 112 1.28 6.16 -7.66
CA TRP A 112 1.26 5.47 -6.39
C TRP A 112 0.00 5.81 -5.59
N SER A 113 -0.48 4.87 -4.77
CA SER A 113 -1.61 5.09 -3.86
C SER A 113 -1.24 6.10 -2.76
N ASP A 114 -0.22 5.76 -1.98
CA ASP A 114 0.37 6.56 -0.90
C ASP A 114 1.89 6.56 -1.07
N TRP A 115 2.53 7.67 -0.72
CA TRP A 115 3.99 7.76 -0.62
C TRP A 115 4.37 8.69 0.54
N PRO A 116 4.68 8.15 1.73
CA PRO A 116 5.04 8.98 2.87
C PRO A 116 6.32 9.78 2.62
N GLU A 117 6.34 11.03 3.07
CA GLU A 117 7.50 11.92 2.93
C GLU A 117 8.78 11.35 3.57
N ALA A 118 8.64 10.59 4.65
CA ALA A 118 9.75 9.93 5.34
C ALA A 118 10.39 8.77 4.53
N HIS A 119 9.79 8.35 3.41
CA HIS A 119 10.30 7.31 2.51
C HIS A 119 10.90 7.89 1.22
N GLY A 120 11.55 9.04 1.33
CA GLY A 120 12.39 9.59 0.26
C GLY A 120 13.55 8.65 -0.08
N GLY A 121 13.67 8.29 -1.36
CA GLY A 121 14.70 7.40 -1.87
C GLY A 121 14.76 7.47 -3.39
N PRO A 122 15.70 6.74 -4.02
CA PRO A 122 15.77 6.66 -5.48
C PRO A 122 14.54 5.95 -6.03
N VAL A 123 14.05 6.44 -7.17
CA VAL A 123 13.11 5.73 -8.05
C VAL A 123 13.92 5.28 -9.26
N LEU A 124 13.81 4.00 -9.63
CA LEU A 124 14.60 3.40 -10.70
C LEU A 124 13.68 2.58 -11.60
N ASP A 125 13.88 2.70 -12.89
CA ASP A 125 13.05 2.02 -13.88
C ASP A 125 13.88 1.08 -14.74
N TYR A 126 13.34 -0.11 -14.98
CA TYR A 126 14.01 -1.17 -15.73
C TYR A 126 13.05 -1.80 -16.72
N MET A 127 13.61 -2.29 -17.83
CA MET A 127 12.90 -3.13 -18.78
C MET A 127 13.63 -4.46 -18.94
N ALA A 128 12.88 -5.51 -19.26
CA ALA A 128 13.40 -6.81 -19.64
C ALA A 128 12.62 -7.35 -20.83
N ARG A 129 13.30 -7.98 -21.78
CA ARG A 129 12.64 -8.60 -22.93
C ARG A 129 11.96 -9.90 -22.50
N CYS A 130 10.66 -10.02 -22.76
CA CYS A 130 9.94 -11.27 -22.64
C CYS A 130 10.24 -12.21 -23.84
N PRO A 131 10.40 -13.52 -23.61
CA PRO A 131 10.59 -14.48 -24.70
C PRO A 131 9.35 -14.57 -25.57
N ASN A 132 9.54 -14.75 -26.89
CA ASN A 132 8.47 -14.82 -27.88
C ASN A 132 7.52 -13.61 -27.87
N ASP A 133 7.98 -12.47 -27.33
CA ASP A 133 7.20 -11.24 -27.15
C ASP A 133 5.92 -11.43 -26.31
N ASP A 134 5.86 -12.48 -25.47
CA ASP A 134 4.77 -12.75 -24.53
C ASP A 134 5.24 -12.64 -23.07
N CYS A 135 4.71 -11.63 -22.37
CA CYS A 135 4.98 -11.42 -20.95
C CYS A 135 3.98 -12.11 -20.03
N THR A 136 2.86 -12.64 -20.55
CA THR A 136 1.79 -13.24 -19.73
C THR A 136 2.18 -14.62 -19.20
N THR A 137 3.17 -15.26 -19.81
CA THR A 137 3.65 -16.60 -19.43
C THR A 137 5.14 -16.66 -19.09
N VAL A 138 5.85 -15.52 -19.06
CA VAL A 138 7.31 -15.50 -18.83
C VAL A 138 7.70 -16.02 -17.45
N ASN A 139 8.73 -16.88 -17.41
CA ASN A 139 9.40 -17.21 -16.16
C ASN A 139 10.23 -16.01 -15.68
N LYS A 140 9.74 -15.33 -14.63
CA LYS A 140 10.39 -14.12 -14.08
C LYS A 140 11.87 -14.29 -13.73
N THR A 141 12.30 -15.49 -13.33
CA THR A 141 13.71 -15.78 -12.99
C THR A 141 14.66 -15.75 -14.19
N LYS A 142 14.13 -15.70 -15.42
CA LYS A 142 14.90 -15.62 -16.66
C LYS A 142 14.98 -14.20 -17.21
N LEU A 143 14.20 -13.26 -16.70
CA LEU A 143 14.24 -11.86 -17.13
C LEU A 143 15.62 -11.26 -16.87
N LYS A 144 16.11 -10.50 -17.86
CA LYS A 144 17.39 -9.77 -17.80
C LYS A 144 17.08 -8.29 -17.92
N PHE A 145 17.09 -7.62 -16.77
CA PHE A 145 16.74 -6.22 -16.66
C PHE A 145 17.90 -5.32 -17.10
N PHE A 146 17.58 -4.31 -17.89
CA PHE A 146 18.44 -3.17 -18.17
C PHE A 146 17.75 -1.89 -17.66
N LYS A 147 18.53 -0.97 -17.11
CA LYS A 147 18.03 0.30 -16.59
C LYS A 147 17.61 1.22 -17.73
N ILE A 148 16.52 1.95 -17.54
CA ILE A 148 16.03 2.96 -18.49
C ILE A 148 15.98 4.38 -17.89
N GLU A 149 15.83 4.51 -16.56
CA GLU A 149 16.02 5.75 -15.79
C GLU A 149 16.70 5.48 -14.44
#